data_AF-A0A182EUM0-F1
#
_entry.id   AF-A0A182EUM0-F1
#
_cell.length_a   1.000
_cell.length_b   1.000
_cell.length_c   1.000
_cell.angle_alpha   90.00
_cell.angle_beta   90.00
_cell.angle_gamma   90.00
#
_symmetry.space_group_name_H-M   'P 1'
#
loop_
_entity.id
_entity.type
_entity.pdbx_description
1 polymer ?
#
loop_
_entity_poly.entity_id
_entity_poly.type
_entity_poly.pdbx_seq_one_letter_code
_entity_poly.pdbx_strand_id
1 'polypeptide(L)' 'VRFTQFMEEVKKARADYERIHQQAVARFSPAAKDADARMSAIADSPHLTTRQKSQQIQAIMDSLSESVRREIINALSPQE' A
#
# COMPACT_ATOMS: atom_id res chain seq x y z
N VAL A 1 20.44 3.91 22.42
CA VAL A 1 19.19 3.49 23.08
C VAL A 1 17.96 4.04 22.37
N ARG A 2 17.79 5.37 22.19
CA ARG A 2 16.65 5.95 21.44
C ARG A 2 16.51 5.47 19.99
N PHE A 3 17.61 5.38 19.24
CA PHE A 3 17.57 4.90 17.84
C PHE A 3 17.09 3.44 17.73
N THR A 4 17.52 2.58 18.66
CA THR A 4 17.15 1.17 18.69
C THR A 4 15.66 0.99 19.02
N GLN A 5 15.15 1.74 20.01
CA GLN A 5 13.72 1.75 20.35
C GLN A 5 12.86 2.29 19.20
N PHE A 6 13.30 3.38 18.56
CA PHE A 6 12.62 3.93 17.38
C PHE A 6 12.56 2.92 16.22
N MET A 7 13.67 2.20 15.98
CA MET A 7 13.70 1.15 14.95
C MET A 7 12.74 -0.01 15.27
N GLU A 8 12.61 -0.41 16.55
CA GLU A 8 11.63 -1.43 16.96
C GLU A 8 10.19 -0.95 16.81
N GLU A 9 9.89 0.30 17.15
CA GLU A 9 8.57 0.92 16.95
C GLU A 9 8.20 0.99 15.47
N VAL A 10 9.12 1.42 14.61
CA VAL A 10 8.92 1.44 13.15
C VAL A 10 8.69 0.04 12.60
N LYS A 11 9.42 -0.97 13.11
CA LYS A 11 9.22 -2.37 12.70
C LYS A 11 7.84 -2.89 13.10
N LYS A 12 7.38 -2.59 14.32
CA LYS A 12 6.03 -2.95 14.78
C LYS A 12 4.96 -2.27 13.93
N ALA A 13 5.09 -0.96 13.70
CA ALA A 13 4.13 -0.22 12.88
C ALA A 13 4.07 -0.75 11.44
N ARG A 14 5.23 -1.09 10.84
CA ARG A 14 5.28 -1.77 9.53
C ARG A 14 4.60 -3.12 9.55
N ALA A 15 4.86 -3.96 10.56
CA ALA A 15 4.27 -5.29 10.64
C ALA A 15 2.74 -5.24 10.84
N ASP A 16 2.25 -4.30 11.66
CA ASP A 16 0.82 -4.09 11.84
C ASP A 16 0.16 -3.56 10.57
N TYR A 17 0.82 -2.63 9.88
CA TYR A 17 0.39 -2.13 8.57
C TYR A 17 0.35 -3.25 7.53
N GLU A 18 1.42 -4.03 7.38
CA GLU A 18 1.49 -5.18 6.46
C GLU A 18 0.41 -6.22 6.78
N ARG A 19 0.12 -6.49 8.06
CA ARG A 19 -0.94 -7.42 8.44
C ARG A 19 -2.31 -6.92 8.02
N ILE A 20 -2.64 -5.66 8.29
CA ILE A 20 -3.92 -5.05 7.88
C ILE A 20 -4.00 -5.00 6.35
N HIS A 21 -2.90 -4.64 5.71
CA HIS A 21 -2.79 -4.57 4.26
C HIS A 21 -2.98 -5.95 3.62
N GLN A 22 -2.34 -7.01 4.14
CA GLN A 22 -2.56 -8.38 3.67
C GLN A 22 -4.00 -8.86 3.87
N GLN A 23 -4.66 -8.47 4.96
CA GLN A 23 -6.08 -8.76 5.17
C GLN A 23 -6.98 -8.04 4.17
N ALA A 24 -6.66 -6.79 3.83
CA ALA A 24 -7.35 -6.04 2.78
C ALA A 24 -7.12 -6.70 1.41
N VAL A 25 -5.86 -6.99 1.07
CA VAL A 25 -5.46 -7.66 -0.19
C VAL A 25 -6.10 -9.04 -0.32
N ALA A 26 -6.33 -9.78 0.77
CA ALA A 26 -7.04 -11.06 0.71
C ALA A 26 -8.48 -10.91 0.17
N ARG A 27 -9.14 -9.78 0.43
CA ARG A 27 -10.49 -9.45 -0.03
C ARG A 27 -10.53 -8.85 -1.43
N PHE A 28 -9.38 -8.52 -2.03
CA PHE A 28 -9.29 -7.90 -3.34
C PHE A 28 -9.60 -8.90 -4.46
N SER A 29 -10.24 -8.40 -5.51
CA SER A 29 -10.35 -9.02 -6.82
C SER A 29 -8.96 -9.23 -7.45
N PRO A 30 -8.83 -10.14 -8.42
CA PRO A 30 -7.54 -10.40 -9.07
C PRO A 30 -6.90 -9.13 -9.66
N ALA A 31 -7.72 -8.23 -10.21
CA ALA A 31 -7.27 -6.94 -10.74
C ALA A 31 -6.78 -5.99 -9.65
N ALA A 32 -7.49 -5.94 -8.51
CA ALA A 32 -7.08 -5.14 -7.36
C ALA A 32 -5.77 -5.66 -6.74
N LYS A 33 -5.58 -6.99 -6.67
CA LYS A 33 -4.33 -7.61 -6.19
C LYS A 33 -3.14 -7.26 -7.09
N ASP A 34 -3.31 -7.31 -8.41
CA ASP A 34 -2.24 -6.96 -9.35
C ASP A 34 -1.88 -5.47 -9.26
N ALA A 35 -2.89 -4.60 -9.14
CA ALA A 35 -2.69 -3.17 -8.93
C ALA A 35 -1.92 -2.88 -7.63
N ASP A 36 -2.32 -3.54 -6.54
CA ASP A 36 -1.70 -3.39 -5.23
C ASP A 36 -0.23 -3.85 -5.21
N ALA A 37 0.06 -5.00 -5.83
CA ALA A 37 1.42 -5.49 -5.99
C ALA A 37 2.31 -4.50 -6.76
N ARG A 38 1.78 -3.88 -7.83
CA ARG A 38 2.50 -2.84 -8.59
C ARG A 38 2.74 -1.58 -7.75
N MET A 39 1.72 -1.13 -6.99
CA MET A 39 1.84 0.02 -6.10
C MET A 39 2.87 -0.24 -4.98
N SER A 40 2.86 -1.43 -4.38
CA SER A 40 3.84 -1.86 -3.38
C SER A 40 5.27 -1.89 -3.94
N ALA A 41 5.46 -2.42 -5.16
CA ALA A 41 6.77 -2.41 -5.81
C ALA A 41 7.31 -1.00 -6.05
N ILE A 42 6.44 -0.03 -6.38
CA ILE A 42 6.81 1.38 -6.51
C ILE A 42 7.15 1.98 -5.14
N ALA A 43 6.36 1.68 -4.12
CA ALA A 43 6.57 2.16 -2.76
C ALA A 43 7.93 1.70 -2.20
N ASP A 44 8.33 0.46 -2.49
CA ASP A 44 9.61 -0.12 -2.05
C ASP A 44 10.80 0.26 -2.92
N SER A 45 10.58 0.84 -4.11
CA SER A 45 11.67 1.20 -5.01
C SER A 45 12.64 2.21 -4.37
N PRO A 46 13.93 1.89 -4.19
CA PRO A 46 14.91 2.80 -3.61
C PRO A 46 15.36 3.88 -4.61
N HIS A 47 15.06 3.69 -5.90
CA HIS A 47 15.48 4.58 -6.99
C HIS A 47 14.48 5.70 -7.28
N LEU A 48 13.28 5.64 -6.70
CA LEU A 48 12.23 6.63 -6.90
C LEU A 48 12.18 7.61 -5.72
N THR A 49 12.12 8.90 -6.02
CA THR A 49 11.79 9.93 -5.02
C THR A 49 10.36 9.76 -4.54
N THR A 50 10.06 10.24 -3.33
CA THR A 50 8.69 10.23 -2.78
C THR A 50 7.66 10.78 -3.76
N ARG A 51 8.00 11.88 -4.47
CA ARG A 51 7.12 12.47 -5.48
C ARG A 51 6.88 11.55 -6.67
N GLN A 52 7.92 10.91 -7.19
CA GLN A 52 7.80 9.95 -8.30
C GLN A 52 7.00 8.72 -7.91
N LYS A 53 7.17 8.23 -6.67
CA LYS A 53 6.36 7.14 -6.13
C LYS A 53 4.88 7.51 -6.13
N SER A 54 4.53 8.65 -5.55
CA SER A 54 3.14 9.13 -5.52
C SER A 54 2.56 9.31 -6.92
N GLN A 55 3.31 9.85 -7.87
CA GLN A 55 2.84 10.02 -9.26
C GLN A 55 2.58 8.69 -9.96
N GLN A 56 3.46 7.69 -9.80
CA GLN A 56 3.28 6.39 -10.43
C GLN A 56 2.15 5.59 -9.76
N ILE A 57 2.03 5.66 -8.44
CA ILE A 57 0.89 5.06 -7.70
C ILE A 57 -0.42 5.70 -8.15
N GLN A 58 -0.47 7.02 -8.27
CA GLN A 58 -1.64 7.73 -8.77
C GLN A 58 -2.00 7.31 -10.20
N ALA A 59 -1.00 7.21 -11.09
CA ALA A 59 -1.20 6.76 -12.46
C ALA A 59 -1.75 5.32 -12.54
N ILE A 60 -1.30 4.42 -11.64
CA ILE A 60 -1.89 3.08 -11.52
C ILE A 60 -3.35 3.22 -11.13
N MET A 61 -3.66 3.93 -10.04
CA MET A 61 -5.04 4.12 -9.58
C MET A 61 -5.94 4.76 -10.64
N ASP A 62 -5.42 5.69 -11.46
CA ASP A 62 -6.07 6.33 -12.62
C ASP A 62 -6.29 5.38 -13.79
N SER A 63 -5.43 4.38 -13.96
CA SER A 63 -5.60 3.35 -14.98
C SER A 63 -6.58 2.23 -14.60
N LEU A 64 -6.94 2.10 -13.32
CA LEU A 64 -7.88 1.09 -12.85
C LEU A 64 -9.31 1.46 -13.21
N SER A 65 -10.14 0.45 -13.45
CA SER A 65 -11.58 0.65 -13.58
C SER A 65 -12.16 1.16 -12.27
N GLU A 66 -13.23 1.95 -12.35
CA GLU A 66 -13.87 2.57 -11.18
C GLU A 66 -14.28 1.54 -10.11
N SER A 67 -14.73 0.36 -10.54
CA SER A 67 -15.07 -0.75 -9.63
C SER A 67 -13.86 -1.24 -8.84
N VAL A 68 -12.72 -1.44 -9.50
CA VAL A 68 -11.49 -1.94 -8.87
C VAL A 68 -10.91 -0.86 -7.96
N ARG A 69 -10.94 0.40 -8.39
CA ARG A 69 -10.51 1.54 -7.57
C ARG A 69 -11.35 1.65 -6.29
N ARG A 70 -12.68 1.58 -6.38
CA ARG A 70 -13.57 1.64 -5.21
C ARG A 70 -13.33 0.47 -4.26
N GLU A 71 -13.09 -0.72 -4.80
CA GLU A 71 -12.76 -1.90 -4.00
C GLU A 71 -11.49 -1.68 -3.17
N ILE A 72 -10.40 -1.23 -3.81
CA ILE A 72 -9.14 -0.91 -3.14
C ILE A 72 -9.34 0.16 -2.06
N ILE A 73 -10.03 1.26 -2.39
CA ILE A 73 -10.30 2.34 -1.44
C ILE A 73 -11.10 1.83 -0.24
N ASN A 74 -12.19 1.08 -0.47
CA ASN A 74 -13.06 0.59 0.61
C ASN A 74 -12.36 -0.41 1.53
N ALA A 75 -11.41 -1.17 1.00
CA ALA A 75 -10.71 -2.19 1.77
C ALA A 75 -9.44 -1.64 2.46
N LEU A 76 -8.89 -0.52 1.99
CA LEU A 76 -7.78 0.20 2.65
C LEU A 76 -8.25 1.32 3.59
N SER A 77 -9.48 1.82 3.42
CA SER A 77 -10.08 2.76 4.38
C SER A 77 -10.24 2.06 5.74
N PRO A 78 -9.79 2.69 6.84
CA PRO A 78 -10.10 2.19 8.17
C PRO A 78 -11.62 2.16 8.30
N GLN A 79 -12.18 0.97 8.50
CA GLN A 79 -13.60 0.83 8.78
C GLN A 79 -13.81 1.39 10.19
N GLU A 80 -14.43 2.57 10.27
CA GLU A 80 -14.90 3.17 11.52
C GLU A 80 -15.86 2.23 12.27
#